data_AF-A0A8H5D2Y6-F1
#
_entry.id   AF-A0A8H5D2Y6-F1
#
_cell.length_a   1.000
_cell.length_b   1.000
_cell.length_c   1.000
_cell.angle_alpha   90.00
_cell.angle_beta   90.00
_cell.angle_gamma   90.00
#
_symmetry.space_group_name_H-M   'P 1'
#
loop_
_entity.id
_entity.type
_entity.pdbx_description
1 polymer ?
#
loop_
_entity_poly.entity_id
_entity_poly.type
_entity_poly.pdbx_seq_one_letter_code
_entity_poly.pdbx_strand_id
1 'polypeptide(L)'
;MSSRLASGKLFQSLRNSQPLIRHYAARPEAVTDPKKEIIRRALYPSNIRNRASPTGTWRPDVGLAIQHAIPSVQAHNTIERAWLLHKRQIRKRREAELARKFESMRKAMEELEKIDTRLYMEANRQEDPRARSEAERQLAKTLRSSELRAVEARVRGLFPRELRVPTETPPPSGWNYEWNPIQRPI
;
A
#
# COMPACT_ATOMS: atom_id res chain seq x y z
N MET A 1 -4.46 -66.92 9.94
CA MET A 1 -4.81 -66.25 11.21
C MET A 1 -4.46 -64.77 11.06
N SER A 2 -5.45 -63.93 10.70
CA SER A 2 -6.04 -62.90 11.58
C SER A 2 -4.98 -61.98 12.20
N SER A 3 -4.98 -60.65 12.04
CA SER A 3 -6.11 -59.73 12.11
C SER A 3 -5.74 -58.36 11.52
N ARG A 4 -6.72 -57.72 10.89
CA ARG A 4 -6.72 -56.31 10.48
C ARG A 4 -6.90 -55.45 11.72
N LEU A 5 -6.11 -54.39 11.91
CA LEU A 5 -6.50 -53.27 12.76
C LEU A 5 -6.42 -51.98 11.97
N ALA A 6 -7.60 -51.49 11.63
CA ALA A 6 -7.85 -50.23 10.96
C ALA A 6 -7.45 -49.08 11.89
N SER A 7 -6.54 -48.22 11.44
CA SER A 7 -6.30 -46.92 12.07
C SER A 7 -7.50 -46.02 11.76
N GLY A 8 -8.42 -45.93 12.71
CA GLY A 8 -9.60 -45.10 12.62
C GLY A 8 -9.24 -43.65 12.33
N LYS A 9 -9.76 -43.12 11.22
CA LYS A 9 -9.79 -41.69 10.95
C LYS A 9 -10.62 -41.03 12.05
N LEU A 10 -9.97 -40.41 13.02
CA LEU A 10 -10.60 -39.43 13.89
C LEU A 10 -10.90 -38.19 13.04
N PHE A 11 -11.98 -38.25 12.27
CA PHE A 11 -12.65 -37.04 11.87
C PHE A 11 -13.12 -36.37 13.15
N GLN A 12 -12.36 -35.40 13.63
CA GLN A 12 -12.85 -34.42 14.57
C GLN A 12 -14.04 -33.73 13.88
N SER A 13 -15.23 -34.26 14.13
CA SER A 13 -16.47 -33.53 14.00
C SER A 13 -16.29 -32.27 14.82
N LEU A 14 -15.97 -31.17 14.12
CA LEU A 14 -16.14 -29.85 14.68
C LEU A 14 -17.63 -29.76 15.00
N ARG A 15 -17.98 -30.06 16.26
CA ARG A 15 -19.32 -29.86 16.79
C ARG A 15 -19.71 -28.44 16.39
N ASN A 16 -20.72 -28.33 15.53
CA ASN A 16 -21.43 -27.09 15.29
C ASN A 16 -22.05 -26.67 16.63
N SER A 17 -21.30 -25.97 17.47
CA SER A 17 -21.88 -25.16 18.54
C SER A 17 -22.56 -24.00 17.84
N GLN A 18 -23.83 -24.18 17.46
CA GLN A 18 -24.67 -23.03 17.23
C GLN A 18 -24.77 -22.30 18.57
N PRO A 19 -24.32 -21.04 18.69
CA PRO A 19 -24.79 -20.24 19.81
C PRO A 19 -26.30 -20.13 19.63
N LEU A 20 -27.05 -20.67 20.59
CA LEU A 20 -28.48 -20.37 20.75
C LEU A 20 -28.57 -18.86 20.94
N ILE A 21 -28.78 -18.12 19.86
CA ILE A 21 -29.08 -16.69 19.91
C ILE A 21 -30.46 -16.62 20.57
N ARG A 22 -30.49 -16.44 21.89
CA ARG A 22 -31.72 -16.29 22.66
C ARG A 22 -32.31 -14.92 22.30
N HIS A 23 -33.36 -14.92 21.48
CA HIS A 23 -34.09 -13.71 21.07
C HIS A 23 -34.99 -13.10 22.16
N TYR A 24 -34.79 -13.43 23.45
CA TYR A 24 -35.75 -13.07 24.51
C TYR A 24 -35.80 -11.58 24.87
N ALA A 25 -34.97 -10.75 24.24
CA ALA A 25 -34.88 -9.31 24.51
C ALA A 25 -34.71 -8.43 23.25
N ALA A 26 -35.04 -8.94 22.05
CA ALA A 26 -35.07 -8.09 20.87
C ALA A 26 -36.40 -7.32 20.84
N ARG A 27 -36.35 -6.00 21.06
CA ARG A 27 -37.50 -5.12 20.76
C ARG A 27 -37.89 -5.30 19.29
N PRO A 28 -39.17 -5.17 18.91
CA PRO A 28 -39.55 -5.18 17.49
C PRO A 28 -38.88 -3.97 16.83
N GLU A 29 -37.72 -4.19 16.21
CA GLU A 29 -37.00 -3.15 15.49
C GLU A 29 -37.88 -2.69 14.33
N ALA A 30 -38.21 -1.40 14.33
CA ALA A 30 -38.81 -0.73 13.20
C ALA A 30 -38.05 -1.13 11.93
N VAL A 31 -38.80 -1.51 10.88
CA VAL A 31 -38.35 -1.90 9.54
C VAL A 31 -36.97 -1.31 9.25
N THR A 32 -35.91 -2.09 9.50
CA THR A 32 -34.55 -1.62 9.30
C THR A 32 -34.33 -1.43 7.81
N ASP A 33 -33.83 -0.25 7.43
CA ASP A 33 -33.55 0.09 6.03
C ASP A 33 -32.77 -1.07 5.36
N PRO A 34 -33.28 -1.63 4.24
CA PRO A 34 -32.65 -2.76 3.56
C PRO A 34 -31.19 -2.48 3.20
N LYS A 35 -30.80 -1.22 2.96
CA LYS A 35 -29.39 -0.84 2.72
C LYS A 35 -28.52 -1.07 3.95
N LYS A 36 -29.01 -0.72 5.14
CA LYS A 36 -28.28 -0.95 6.41
C LYS A 36 -28.10 -2.43 6.68
N GLU A 37 -29.11 -3.24 6.35
CA GLU A 37 -29.03 -4.69 6.48
C GLU A 37 -28.06 -5.33 5.47
N ILE A 38 -28.02 -4.85 4.23
CA ILE A 38 -27.03 -5.29 3.23
C ILE A 38 -25.61 -4.93 3.69
N ILE A 39 -25.38 -3.70 4.16
CA ILE A 39 -24.08 -3.26 4.69
C ILE A 39 -23.67 -4.10 5.90
N ARG A 40 -24.60 -4.34 6.84
CA ARG A 40 -24.38 -5.19 8.02
C ARG A 40 -23.99 -6.62 7.61
N ARG A 41 -24.72 -7.23 6.66
CA ARG A 41 -24.42 -8.58 6.15
C ARG A 41 -23.10 -8.65 5.39
N ALA A 42 -22.71 -7.58 4.70
CA ALA A 42 -21.43 -7.51 4.01
C ALA A 42 -20.27 -7.42 5.01
N LEU A 43 -20.34 -6.49 5.97
CA LEU A 43 -19.27 -6.28 6.97
C LEU A 43 -19.17 -7.42 7.98
N TYR A 44 -20.31 -7.98 8.38
CA TYR A 44 -20.42 -9.05 9.38
C TYR A 44 -21.19 -10.22 8.77
N PRO A 45 -20.55 -11.02 7.90
CA PRO A 45 -21.20 -12.18 7.32
C PRO A 45 -21.61 -13.16 8.43
N SER A 46 -22.73 -13.85 8.22
CA SER A 46 -23.18 -14.84 9.20
C SER A 46 -22.14 -15.95 9.35
N ASN A 47 -21.86 -16.37 10.59
CA ASN A 47 -20.94 -17.47 10.90
C ASN A 47 -21.46 -18.86 10.44
N ILE A 48 -22.56 -18.89 9.69
CA ILE A 48 -23.19 -20.10 9.19
C ILE A 48 -22.42 -20.56 7.94
N ARG A 49 -21.61 -21.61 8.12
CA ARG A 49 -20.72 -22.22 7.12
C ARG A 49 -21.46 -23.05 6.06
N ASN A 50 -22.58 -22.55 5.54
CA ASN A 50 -23.42 -23.28 4.58
C ASN A 50 -23.38 -22.68 3.17
N ARG A 51 -23.02 -21.40 3.01
CA ARG A 51 -22.92 -20.70 1.72
C ARG A 51 -21.70 -19.79 1.69
N ALA A 52 -21.06 -19.68 0.53
CA ALA A 52 -19.89 -18.82 0.36
C ALA A 52 -20.23 -17.39 0.80
N SER A 53 -19.42 -16.86 1.73
CA SER A 53 -19.62 -15.49 2.21
C SER A 53 -19.13 -14.51 1.13
N PRO A 54 -19.87 -13.42 0.84
CA PRO A 54 -19.41 -12.37 -0.07
C PRO A 54 -18.15 -11.67 0.42
N THR A 55 -17.89 -11.68 1.73
CA THR A 55 -16.65 -11.17 2.35
C THR A 55 -15.52 -12.21 2.42
N GLY A 56 -15.73 -13.41 1.87
CA GLY A 56 -14.69 -14.44 1.73
C GLY A 56 -14.36 -15.21 3.01
N THR A 57 -15.04 -14.96 4.12
CA THR A 57 -14.76 -15.57 5.44
C THR A 57 -14.92 -17.09 5.47
N TRP A 58 -15.81 -17.64 4.63
CA TRP A 58 -15.96 -19.08 4.45
C TRP A 58 -16.18 -19.38 2.97
N ARG A 59 -15.34 -20.26 2.43
CA ARG A 59 -15.34 -20.72 1.04
C ARG A 59 -15.00 -22.22 1.02
N PRO A 60 -15.92 -23.10 0.59
CA PRO A 60 -15.69 -24.55 0.63
C PRO A 60 -14.65 -25.02 -0.39
N ASP A 61 -14.47 -24.25 -1.47
CA ASP A 61 -13.54 -24.50 -2.57
C ASP A 61 -12.08 -24.15 -2.26
N VAL A 62 -11.83 -23.32 -1.23
CA VAL A 62 -10.47 -22.87 -0.90
C VAL A 62 -9.54 -24.03 -0.55
N GLY A 63 -10.02 -25.05 0.18
CA GLY A 63 -9.21 -26.22 0.51
C GLY A 63 -8.77 -26.99 -0.73
N LEU A 64 -9.71 -27.20 -1.68
CA LEU A 64 -9.43 -27.86 -2.95
C LEU A 64 -8.50 -27.02 -3.84
N ALA A 65 -8.71 -25.71 -3.89
CA ALA A 65 -7.88 -24.79 -4.65
C ALA A 65 -6.44 -24.73 -4.10
N ILE A 66 -6.27 -24.72 -2.77
CA ILE A 66 -4.94 -24.78 -2.14
C ILE A 66 -4.25 -26.10 -2.46
N GLN A 67 -4.95 -27.24 -2.36
CA GLN A 67 -4.39 -28.55 -2.71
C GLN A 67 -4.01 -28.64 -4.20
N HIS A 68 -4.76 -27.99 -5.08
CA HIS A 68 -4.44 -27.93 -6.51
C HIS A 68 -3.21 -27.03 -6.79
N ALA A 69 -3.14 -25.86 -6.16
CA ALA A 69 -2.06 -24.90 -6.37
C ALA A 69 -0.75 -25.31 -5.69
N ILE A 70 -0.83 -26.04 -4.57
CA ILE A 70 0.31 -26.43 -3.74
C ILE A 70 0.38 -27.96 -3.68
N PRO A 71 1.33 -28.58 -4.41
CA PRO A 71 1.42 -30.04 -4.47
C PRO A 71 1.75 -30.69 -3.12
N SER A 72 2.54 -30.02 -2.27
CA SER A 72 2.94 -30.52 -0.95
C SER A 72 3.34 -29.41 0.01
N VAL A 73 3.32 -29.70 1.32
CA VAL A 73 3.77 -28.77 2.37
C VAL A 73 5.26 -28.43 2.21
N GLN A 74 6.06 -29.39 1.75
CA GLN A 74 7.48 -29.19 1.46
C GLN A 74 7.66 -28.18 0.31
N ALA A 75 6.88 -28.30 -0.76
CA ALA A 75 6.91 -27.35 -1.88
C ALA A 75 6.52 -25.94 -1.41
N HIS A 76 5.47 -25.81 -0.60
CA HIS A 76 5.07 -24.53 0.00
C HIS A 76 6.21 -23.89 0.79
N ASN A 77 6.80 -24.64 1.73
CA ASN A 77 7.87 -24.14 2.59
C ASN A 77 9.11 -23.73 1.78
N THR A 78 9.44 -24.47 0.73
CA THR A 78 10.57 -24.13 -0.16
C THR A 78 10.30 -22.85 -0.93
N ILE A 79 9.11 -22.70 -1.53
CA ILE A 79 8.72 -21.49 -2.25
C ILE A 79 8.76 -20.29 -1.31
N GLU A 80 8.21 -20.43 -0.10
CA GLU A 80 8.19 -19.36 0.89
C GLU A 80 9.61 -18.95 1.32
N ARG A 81 10.47 -19.92 1.65
CA ARG A 81 11.87 -19.65 2.01
C ARG A 81 12.63 -18.97 0.88
N ALA A 82 12.47 -19.44 -0.35
CA ALA A 82 13.09 -18.83 -1.53
C ALA A 82 12.60 -17.38 -1.73
N TRP A 83 11.31 -17.11 -1.57
CA TRP A 83 10.74 -15.78 -1.66
C TRP A 83 11.25 -14.84 -0.56
N LEU A 84 11.32 -15.32 0.68
CA LEU A 84 11.86 -14.54 1.80
C LEU A 84 13.35 -14.22 1.60
N LEU A 85 14.13 -15.19 1.10
CA LEU A 85 15.53 -14.98 0.76
C LEU A 85 15.68 -13.94 -0.36
N HIS A 86 14.87 -14.03 -1.42
CA HIS A 86 14.87 -13.06 -2.51
C HIS A 86 14.51 -11.64 -2.04
N LYS A 87 13.47 -11.49 -1.21
CA LYS A 87 13.12 -10.19 -0.59
C LYS A 87 14.27 -9.62 0.25
N ARG A 88 14.97 -10.48 1.01
CA ARG A 88 16.17 -10.07 1.78
C ARG A 88 17.27 -9.57 0.85
N GLN A 89 17.53 -10.26 -0.26
CA GLN A 89 18.53 -9.86 -1.25
C GLN A 89 18.17 -8.50 -1.89
N ILE A 90 16.91 -8.30 -2.28
CA ILE A 90 16.42 -7.01 -2.79
C ILE A 90 16.67 -5.89 -1.78
N ARG A 91 16.33 -6.11 -0.51
CA ARG A 91 16.54 -5.12 0.54
C ARG A 91 18.01 -4.76 0.68
N LYS A 92 18.88 -5.76 0.81
CA LYS A 92 20.34 -5.56 0.90
C LYS A 92 20.90 -4.80 -0.30
N ARG A 93 20.43 -5.12 -1.51
CA ARG A 93 20.85 -4.42 -2.74
C ARG A 93 20.45 -2.94 -2.70
N ARG A 94 19.21 -2.64 -2.30
CA ARG A 94 18.72 -1.26 -2.17
C ARG A 94 19.50 -0.48 -1.09
N GLU A 95 19.73 -1.10 0.07
CA GLU A 95 20.52 -0.51 1.16
C GLU A 95 21.97 -0.20 0.72
N ALA A 96 22.62 -1.15 0.02
CA ALA A 96 23.97 -0.94 -0.51
C ALA A 96 24.03 0.14 -1.59
N GLU A 97 22.98 0.30 -2.40
CA GLU A 97 22.89 1.40 -3.37
C GLU A 97 22.67 2.75 -2.67
N LEU A 98 21.78 2.81 -1.67
CA LEU A 98 21.55 4.00 -0.87
C LEU A 98 22.82 4.44 -0.14
N ALA A 99 23.56 3.50 0.46
CA ALA A 99 24.83 3.77 1.12
C ALA A 99 25.87 4.37 0.15
N ARG A 100 25.96 3.83 -1.08
CA ARG A 100 26.85 4.39 -2.11
C ARG A 100 26.46 5.80 -2.53
N LYS A 101 25.16 6.06 -2.73
CA LYS A 101 24.64 7.40 -3.07
C LYS A 101 24.93 8.40 -1.95
N PHE A 102 24.69 7.99 -0.70
CA PHE A 102 24.96 8.80 0.47
C PHE A 102 26.46 9.13 0.61
N GLU A 103 27.33 8.13 0.48
CA GLU A 103 28.78 8.36 0.56
C GLU A 103 29.28 9.28 -0.56
N SER A 104 28.75 9.13 -1.78
CA SER A 104 29.05 10.05 -2.87
C SER A 104 28.60 11.48 -2.56
N MET A 105 27.41 11.66 -1.98
CA MET A 105 26.89 12.96 -1.59
C MET A 105 27.73 13.59 -0.47
N ARG A 106 28.11 12.79 0.54
CA ARG A 106 28.97 13.22 1.66
C ARG A 106 30.32 13.74 1.15
N LYS A 107 30.98 12.99 0.27
CA LYS A 107 32.25 13.41 -0.34
C LYS A 107 32.11 14.71 -1.13
N ALA A 108 31.04 14.85 -1.91
CA ALA A 108 30.80 16.08 -2.67
C ALA A 108 30.60 17.30 -1.75
N MET A 109 29.87 17.15 -0.65
CA MET A 109 29.67 18.22 0.34
C MET A 109 30.94 18.57 1.10
N GLU A 110 31.77 17.58 1.45
CA GLU A 110 33.07 17.79 2.09
C GLU A 110 34.03 18.59 1.19
N GLU A 111 34.04 18.30 -0.11
CA GLU A 111 34.82 19.07 -1.08
C GLU A 111 34.23 20.48 -1.29
N LEU A 112 32.91 20.63 -1.33
CA LEU A 112 32.26 21.93 -1.46
C LEU A 112 32.60 22.85 -0.28
N GLU A 113 32.61 22.32 0.94
CA GLU A 113 32.98 23.07 2.15
C GLU A 113 34.40 23.64 2.09
N LYS A 114 35.35 22.86 1.53
CA LYS A 114 36.75 23.28 1.33
C LYS A 114 36.89 24.38 0.28
N ILE A 115 36.09 24.33 -0.78
CA ILE A 115 36.18 25.25 -1.92
C ILE A 115 35.44 26.56 -1.64
N ASP A 116 34.15 26.48 -1.26
CA ASP A 116 33.31 27.64 -1.03
C ASP A 116 32.31 27.40 0.10
N THR A 117 32.59 28.03 1.25
CA THR A 117 31.76 27.97 2.44
C THR A 117 30.37 28.57 2.22
N ARG A 118 30.22 29.59 1.36
CA ARG A 118 28.91 30.21 1.11
C ARG A 118 27.98 29.24 0.40
N LEU A 119 28.46 28.60 -0.68
CA LEU A 119 27.67 27.61 -1.42
C LEU A 119 27.33 26.39 -0.55
N TYR A 120 28.25 25.98 0.33
CA TYR A 120 27.98 24.92 1.31
C TYR A 120 26.84 25.29 2.27
N MET A 121 26.84 26.52 2.80
CA MET A 121 25.74 27.01 3.66
C MET A 121 24.40 27.09 2.90
N GLU A 122 24.42 27.55 1.64
CA GLU A 122 23.23 27.62 0.80
C GLU A 122 22.67 26.21 0.49
N ALA A 123 23.52 25.23 0.20
CA ALA A 123 23.11 23.85 -0.08
C ALA A 123 22.54 23.13 1.15
N ASN A 124 23.04 23.44 2.35
CA ASN A 124 22.53 22.90 3.62
C ASN A 124 21.29 23.63 4.15
N ARG A 125 20.76 24.60 3.41
CA ARG A 125 19.54 25.32 3.80
C ARG A 125 18.35 24.37 3.83
N GLN A 126 17.74 24.24 4.99
CA GLN A 126 16.50 23.49 5.14
C GLN A 126 15.33 24.27 4.52
N GLU A 127 14.67 23.68 3.54
CA GLU A 127 13.46 24.25 2.94
C GLU A 127 12.21 23.77 3.69
N ASP A 128 11.46 24.70 4.27
CA ASP A 128 10.15 24.40 4.85
C ASP A 128 9.09 24.37 3.74
N PRO A 129 8.46 23.22 3.43
CA PRO A 129 7.53 23.11 2.31
C PRO A 129 6.23 23.91 2.52
N ARG A 130 5.91 24.29 3.76
CA ARG A 130 4.70 25.06 4.08
C ARG A 130 4.91 26.57 4.03
N ALA A 131 6.15 27.04 4.08
CA ALA A 131 6.46 28.45 4.09
C ALA A 131 6.32 29.02 2.67
N ARG A 132 5.44 30.01 2.48
CA ARG A 132 5.34 30.79 1.25
C ARG A 132 5.94 32.18 1.46
N SER A 133 6.83 32.58 0.56
CA SER A 133 7.42 33.92 0.57
C SER A 133 6.36 34.99 0.29
N GLU A 134 6.61 36.23 0.69
CA GLU A 134 5.68 37.34 0.43
C GLU A 134 5.53 37.61 -1.07
N ALA A 135 6.61 37.48 -1.84
CA ALA A 135 6.59 37.58 -3.30
C ALA A 135 5.72 36.48 -3.94
N GLU A 136 5.82 35.23 -3.47
CA GLU A 136 4.95 34.15 -3.93
C GLU A 136 3.48 34.41 -3.59
N ARG A 137 3.19 35.00 -2.43
CA ARG A 137 1.81 35.38 -2.04
C ARG A 137 1.26 36.50 -2.91
N GLN A 138 2.07 37.48 -3.30
CA GLN A 138 1.65 38.56 -4.19
C GLN A 138 1.41 38.05 -5.60
N LEU A 139 2.32 37.23 -6.13
CA LEU A 139 2.16 36.57 -7.43
C LEU A 139 0.89 35.70 -7.47
N ALA A 140 0.62 34.93 -6.41
CA ALA A 140 -0.59 34.10 -6.34
C ALA A 140 -1.88 34.91 -6.44
N LYS A 141 -1.89 36.21 -6.08
CA LYS A 141 -3.07 37.08 -6.24
C LYS A 141 -3.29 37.53 -7.68
N THR A 142 -2.25 37.58 -8.51
CA THR A 142 -2.33 38.04 -9.90
C THR A 142 -2.59 36.90 -10.88
N LEU A 143 -2.20 35.68 -10.53
CA LEU A 143 -2.31 34.51 -11.39
C LEU A 143 -3.75 34.04 -11.60
N ARG A 144 -4.00 33.47 -12.79
CA ARG A 144 -5.26 32.80 -13.10
C ARG A 144 -5.38 31.51 -12.29
N SER A 145 -6.60 31.04 -12.06
CA SER A 145 -6.88 29.81 -11.30
C SER A 145 -6.16 28.55 -11.81
N SER A 146 -5.94 28.43 -13.12
CA SER A 146 -5.17 27.31 -13.71
C SER A 146 -3.68 27.38 -13.38
N GLU A 147 -3.09 28.57 -13.48
CA GLU A 147 -1.69 28.82 -13.15
C GLU A 147 -1.44 28.65 -11.66
N LEU A 148 -2.38 29.09 -10.82
CA LEU A 148 -2.30 28.94 -9.37
C LEU A 148 -2.25 27.47 -8.95
N ARG A 149 -3.06 26.60 -9.57
CA ARG A 149 -3.01 25.15 -9.33
C ARG A 149 -1.69 24.53 -9.75
N ALA A 150 -1.10 25.00 -10.85
CA ALA A 150 0.18 24.49 -11.34
C ALA A 150 1.37 24.98 -10.48
N VAL A 151 1.33 26.21 -9.97
CA VAL A 151 2.28 26.67 -8.95
C VAL A 151 2.13 25.81 -7.70
N GLU A 152 0.90 25.61 -7.21
CA GLU A 152 0.63 24.79 -6.02
C GLU A 152 1.05 23.31 -6.19
N ALA A 153 1.03 22.78 -7.41
CA ALA A 153 1.46 21.42 -7.70
C ALA A 153 2.97 21.18 -7.48
N ARG A 154 3.78 22.24 -7.35
CA ARG A 154 5.25 22.20 -7.28
C ARG A 154 5.80 22.80 -5.99
N VAL A 155 5.28 22.37 -4.85
CA VAL A 155 5.73 22.90 -3.54
C VAL A 155 7.24 22.64 -3.35
N ARG A 156 8.01 23.67 -2.93
CA ARG A 156 9.45 23.54 -2.62
C ARG A 156 9.67 22.51 -1.51
N GLY A 157 10.81 21.82 -1.50
CA GLY A 157 11.08 20.71 -0.57
C GLY A 157 10.19 19.45 -0.71
N LEU A 158 9.21 19.43 -1.63
CA LEU A 158 8.36 18.27 -1.91
C LEU A 158 8.50 17.84 -3.38
N PHE A 159 8.16 16.57 -3.66
CA PHE A 159 8.11 16.09 -5.03
C PHE A 159 7.00 16.80 -5.81
N PRO A 160 7.26 17.27 -7.04
CA PRO A 160 6.23 17.80 -7.92
C PRO A 160 5.13 16.77 -8.17
N ARG A 161 3.86 17.20 -8.18
CA ARG A 161 2.72 16.30 -8.43
C ARG A 161 2.71 15.70 -9.84
N GLU A 162 3.47 16.29 -10.76
CA GLU A 162 3.67 15.78 -12.11
C GLU A 162 4.53 14.50 -12.12
N LEU A 163 5.34 14.26 -11.09
CA LEU A 163 6.09 13.02 -10.90
C LEU A 163 5.14 11.92 -10.43
N ARG A 164 4.56 11.21 -11.40
CA ARG A 164 3.56 10.16 -11.19
C ARG A 164 4.20 8.84 -10.79
N VAL A 165 3.44 8.02 -10.07
CA VAL A 165 3.79 6.62 -9.80
C VAL A 165 3.71 5.84 -11.13
N PRO A 166 4.68 4.95 -11.43
CA PRO A 166 4.63 4.12 -12.62
C PRO A 166 3.34 3.28 -12.70
N THR A 167 2.79 3.17 -13.91
CA THR A 167 1.62 2.34 -14.23
C THR A 167 2.05 1.11 -15.01
N GLU A 168 1.26 0.03 -14.95
CA GLU A 168 1.54 -1.23 -15.66
C GLU A 168 1.62 -1.04 -17.18
N THR A 169 0.76 -0.18 -17.75
CA THR A 169 0.79 0.20 -19.16
C THR A 169 1.00 1.71 -19.29
N PRO A 170 1.71 2.16 -20.34
CA PRO A 170 1.92 3.58 -20.57
C PRO A 170 0.60 4.27 -21.01
N PRO A 171 0.46 5.59 -20.78
CA PRO A 171 -0.67 6.33 -21.29
C PRO A 171 -0.64 6.42 -22.83
N PRO A 172 -1.79 6.52 -23.52
CA PRO A 172 -1.84 6.65 -24.98
C PRO A 172 -1.07 7.86 -25.50
N SER A 173 -1.08 8.96 -24.75
CA SER A 173 -0.36 10.20 -25.08
C SER A 173 1.15 10.11 -24.84
N GLY A 174 1.65 9.03 -24.21
CA GLY A 174 3.06 8.88 -23.87
C GLY A 174 3.62 10.03 -23.02
N TRP A 175 4.65 10.69 -23.53
CA TRP A 175 5.34 11.81 -22.88
C TRP A 175 4.89 13.16 -23.43
N ASN A 176 4.73 14.17 -22.56
CA ASN A 176 4.38 15.52 -22.99
C ASN A 176 5.65 16.32 -23.35
N TYR A 177 5.89 16.51 -24.64
CA TYR A 177 7.03 17.28 -25.16
C TYR A 177 6.80 18.80 -25.15
N GLU A 178 5.56 19.26 -25.09
CA GLU A 178 5.17 20.68 -25.11
C GLU A 178 5.09 21.29 -23.71
N TRP A 179 5.70 20.63 -22.72
CA TRP A 179 5.63 21.04 -21.33
C TRP A 179 6.43 22.33 -21.07
N ASN A 180 5.80 23.34 -20.44
CA ASN A 180 6.40 24.63 -20.13
C ASN A 180 6.40 24.93 -18.61
N PRO A 181 7.53 25.36 -18.02
CA PRO A 181 7.61 25.75 -16.62
C PRO A 181 6.89 27.06 -16.33
N ILE A 182 6.20 27.12 -15.18
CA ILE A 182 5.80 28.40 -14.58
C ILE A 182 6.99 28.96 -13.82
N GLN A 183 7.39 30.19 -14.17
CA GLN A 183 8.47 30.89 -13.48
C GLN A 183 8.02 31.32 -12.09
N ARG A 184 8.80 30.98 -11.07
CA ARG A 184 8.61 31.48 -9.71
C ARG A 184 9.57 32.64 -9.45
N PRO A 185 9.13 33.71 -8.77
CA PRO A 185 10.07 34.69 -8.25
C PRO A 185 10.97 34.00 -7.22
N ILE A 186 12.28 34.12 -7.40
CA ILE A 186 13.31 33.59 -6.49
C ILE A 186 13.29 34.38 -5.20
#